data_AF-A0A561UNC6-F1
#
_entry.id   AF-A0A561UNC6-F1
#
_cell.length_a   1.000
_cell.length_b   1.000
_cell.length_c   1.000
_cell.angle_alpha   90.00
_cell.angle_beta   90.00
_cell.angle_gamma   90.00
#
_symmetry.space_group_name_H-M   'P 1'
#
loop_
_entity.id
_entity.type
_entity.pdbx_description
1 polymer ?
#
loop_
_entity_poly.entity_id
_entity_poly.type
_entity_poly.pdbx_seq_one_letter_code
_entity_poly.pdbx_strand_id
1 'polypeptide(L)'
;MRRAKRSKAKQFTVKLAVPMIGEISGVWEPVDAERKAAWELYVELVTRVAVVELGPDEGVLREAMNSLYSLFATTRDILRRYGPEVAPRRDPGYVSFGALAVTVLNGALRPLLTRWHPVLTAYEAARPAGLDPVAHEHAWAEAERLREDLRIARETLTDLGRTLAEVAGAGDLMTVTVVPKQRGGGERLMVRHLRVSPGEQPRPGRTRTAARPVHVHARCPGKSPPALNADAAVLPVRAREVMAPWYPNSRCVAPVGLAWSVRSTPCEDLPMSGQ
;
A
#
# COMPACT_ATOMS: atom_id res chain seq x y z
N MET A 1 -0.49 -44.73 -23.48
CA MET A 1 -0.90 -43.40 -22.98
C MET A 1 -1.17 -43.47 -21.48
N ARG A 2 -0.31 -42.91 -20.63
CA ARG A 2 -0.58 -42.81 -19.18
C ARG A 2 -1.55 -41.65 -18.95
N ARG A 3 -2.78 -41.96 -18.54
CA ARG A 3 -3.76 -40.97 -18.08
C ARG A 3 -3.17 -40.29 -16.83
N ALA A 4 -2.72 -39.05 -16.95
CA ALA A 4 -2.26 -38.28 -15.80
C ALA A 4 -3.39 -38.24 -14.76
N LYS A 5 -3.14 -38.73 -13.54
CA LYS A 5 -4.07 -38.60 -12.43
C LYS A 5 -4.21 -37.11 -12.13
N ARG A 6 -5.33 -36.50 -12.54
CA ARG A 6 -5.72 -35.16 -12.11
C ARG A 6 -5.82 -35.18 -10.59
N SER A 7 -4.91 -34.52 -9.89
CA SER A 7 -5.04 -34.30 -8.45
C SER A 7 -6.33 -33.52 -8.19
N LYS A 8 -7.06 -33.86 -7.12
CA LYS A 8 -8.23 -33.07 -6.67
C LYS A 8 -7.79 -31.61 -6.50
N ALA A 9 -8.58 -30.68 -7.03
CA ALA A 9 -8.32 -29.26 -6.85
C ALA A 9 -8.40 -28.93 -5.35
N LYS A 10 -7.39 -28.21 -4.83
CA LYS A 10 -7.40 -27.74 -3.43
C LYS A 10 -8.46 -26.66 -3.28
N GLN A 11 -9.39 -26.86 -2.34
CA GLN A 11 -10.45 -25.91 -2.00
C GLN A 11 -10.04 -25.10 -0.77
N PHE A 12 -10.49 -23.85 -0.70
CA PHE A 12 -10.27 -22.94 0.42
C PHE A 12 -11.60 -22.33 0.85
N THR A 13 -11.85 -22.22 2.15
CA THR A 13 -13.02 -21.49 2.65
C THR A 13 -12.62 -20.05 2.90
N VAL A 14 -13.30 -19.12 2.25
CA VAL A 14 -13.06 -17.68 2.40
C VAL A 14 -14.15 -17.11 3.30
N LYS A 15 -13.74 -16.29 4.27
CA LYS A 15 -14.60 -15.45 5.08
C LYS A 15 -13.92 -14.10 5.27
N LEU A 16 -14.55 -13.02 4.81
CA LEU A 16 -14.02 -11.67 4.90
C LEU A 16 -15.10 -10.74 5.46
N ALA A 17 -14.80 -10.05 6.55
CA ALA A 17 -15.63 -8.96 7.04
C ALA A 17 -15.28 -7.68 6.29
N VAL A 18 -16.28 -7.05 5.65
CA VAL A 18 -16.09 -5.84 4.86
C VAL A 18 -17.02 -4.72 5.36
N PRO A 19 -16.51 -3.54 5.74
CA PRO A 19 -17.24 -2.56 6.57
C PRO A 19 -18.64 -2.15 6.07
N MET A 20 -18.82 -1.96 4.76
CA MET A 20 -20.08 -1.43 4.20
C MET A 20 -21.02 -2.48 3.63
N ILE A 21 -20.55 -3.71 3.46
CA ILE A 21 -21.31 -4.77 2.76
C ILE A 21 -21.51 -6.03 3.60
N GLY A 22 -20.91 -6.09 4.80
CA GLY A 22 -21.01 -7.23 5.71
C GLY A 22 -19.98 -8.32 5.41
N GLU A 23 -20.33 -9.56 5.75
CA GLU A 23 -19.47 -10.73 5.54
C GLU A 23 -19.61 -11.26 4.11
N ILE A 24 -18.47 -11.49 3.45
CA ILE A 24 -18.38 -12.28 2.24
C ILE A 24 -17.88 -13.66 2.63
N SER A 25 -18.63 -14.70 2.30
CA SER A 25 -18.20 -16.08 2.50
C SER A 25 -18.44 -16.95 1.27
N GLY A 26 -17.58 -17.96 1.09
CA GLY A 26 -17.72 -18.92 0.02
C GLY A 26 -16.54 -19.88 -0.11
N VAL A 27 -16.66 -20.82 -1.04
CA VAL A 27 -15.61 -21.79 -1.37
C VAL A 27 -14.82 -21.28 -2.57
N TRP A 28 -13.50 -21.28 -2.45
CA TRP A 28 -12.60 -20.91 -3.53
C TRP A 28 -11.86 -22.15 -4.05
N GLU A 29 -12.03 -22.43 -5.35
CA GLU A 29 -11.30 -23.46 -6.08
C GLU A 29 -10.38 -22.83 -7.14
N PRO A 30 -9.23 -22.29 -6.74
CA PRO A 30 -8.43 -21.43 -7.61
C PRO A 30 -7.81 -22.20 -8.77
N VAL A 31 -8.00 -21.69 -9.98
CA VAL A 31 -7.22 -22.09 -11.17
C VAL A 31 -5.82 -21.48 -11.13
N ASP A 32 -4.93 -21.92 -12.01
CA ASP A 32 -3.52 -21.47 -12.01
C ASP A 32 -3.38 -19.95 -12.19
N ALA A 33 -4.23 -19.33 -13.02
CA ALA A 33 -4.26 -17.88 -13.19
C ALA A 33 -4.63 -17.16 -11.88
N GLU A 34 -5.61 -17.68 -11.13
CA GLU A 34 -6.02 -17.13 -9.82
C GLU A 34 -4.92 -17.26 -8.78
N ARG A 35 -4.16 -18.37 -8.76
CA ARG A 35 -3.01 -18.54 -7.84
C ARG A 35 -1.90 -17.53 -8.10
N LYS A 36 -1.57 -17.32 -9.37
CA LYS A 36 -0.54 -16.35 -9.79
C LYS A 36 -0.97 -14.91 -9.50
N ALA A 37 -2.21 -14.57 -9.80
CA ALA A 37 -2.78 -13.26 -9.46
C ALA A 37 -2.84 -13.03 -7.95
N ALA A 38 -3.17 -14.08 -7.17
CA ALA A 38 -3.17 -14.02 -5.72
C ALA A 38 -1.78 -13.73 -5.15
N TRP A 39 -0.73 -14.37 -5.69
CA TRP A 39 0.65 -14.06 -5.32
C TRP A 39 1.00 -12.60 -5.58
N GLU A 40 0.68 -12.06 -6.76
CA GLU A 40 1.00 -10.67 -7.09
C GLU A 40 0.28 -9.69 -6.17
N LEU A 41 -1.02 -9.86 -5.95
CA LEU A 41 -1.77 -8.97 -5.06
C LEU A 41 -1.31 -9.14 -3.61
N TYR A 42 -0.94 -10.34 -3.19
CA TYR A 42 -0.39 -10.58 -1.86
C TYR A 42 0.90 -9.79 -1.63
N VAL A 43 1.85 -9.84 -2.57
CA VAL A 43 3.12 -9.08 -2.49
C VAL A 43 2.85 -7.58 -2.36
N GLU A 44 1.91 -7.07 -3.15
CA GLU A 44 1.49 -5.67 -3.08
C GLU A 44 0.90 -5.31 -1.73
N LEU A 45 0.05 -6.16 -1.15
CA LEU A 45 -0.51 -5.91 0.17
C LEU A 45 0.59 -5.89 1.24
N VAL A 46 1.46 -6.89 1.32
CA VAL A 46 2.44 -7.02 2.42
C VAL A 46 3.60 -6.01 2.39
N THR A 47 3.80 -5.31 1.27
CA THR A 47 4.89 -4.34 1.11
C THR A 47 4.45 -2.88 1.24
N ARG A 48 3.15 -2.65 1.46
CA ARG A 48 2.58 -1.29 1.51
C ARG A 48 2.40 -0.82 2.95
N VAL A 49 2.66 0.47 3.16
CA VAL A 49 2.37 1.17 4.44
C VAL A 49 0.90 0.99 4.87
N ALA A 50 -0.01 0.84 3.92
CA ALA A 50 -1.44 0.66 4.19
C ALA A 50 -1.82 -0.60 5.01
N VAL A 51 -0.93 -1.60 5.12
CA VAL A 51 -1.18 -2.79 5.95
C VAL A 51 -0.34 -2.82 7.23
N VAL A 52 0.54 -1.82 7.43
CA VAL A 52 1.30 -1.66 8.67
C VAL A 52 0.53 -0.69 9.56
N GLU A 53 0.32 -1.06 10.81
CA GLU A 53 -0.28 -0.18 11.78
C GLU A 53 0.62 1.04 12.02
N LEU A 54 0.06 2.24 11.86
CA LEU A 54 0.71 3.47 12.27
C LEU A 54 0.38 3.69 13.75
N GLY A 55 1.41 3.85 14.59
CA GLY A 55 1.21 4.33 15.95
C GLY A 55 0.49 5.69 15.99
N PRO A 56 -0.02 6.12 17.17
CA PRO A 56 -0.80 7.36 17.32
C PRO A 56 -0.10 8.60 16.73
N ASP A 57 1.23 8.66 16.88
CA ASP A 57 2.06 9.77 16.42
C ASP A 57 2.96 9.41 15.22
N GLU A 58 2.70 8.28 14.59
CA GLU A 58 3.52 7.80 13.47
C GLU A 58 2.81 7.97 12.12
N GLY A 59 3.64 8.17 11.10
CA GLY A 59 3.21 8.30 9.70
C GLY A 59 2.44 9.58 9.41
N VAL A 60 2.06 9.71 8.14
CA VAL A 60 1.24 10.82 7.63
C VAL A 60 -0.01 10.23 7.00
N LEU A 61 -1.19 10.71 7.39
CA LEU A 61 -2.49 10.19 6.95
C LEU A 61 -2.63 10.26 5.43
N ARG A 62 -2.13 11.34 4.83
CA ARG A 62 -2.07 11.50 3.37
C ARG A 62 -1.35 10.34 2.68
N GLU A 63 -0.21 9.90 3.21
CA GLU A 63 0.58 8.81 2.63
C GLU A 63 -0.13 7.47 2.77
N ALA A 64 -0.76 7.21 3.92
CA ALA A 64 -1.57 6.01 4.12
C ALA A 64 -2.75 5.95 3.12
N MET A 65 -3.45 7.07 2.94
CA MET A 65 -4.56 7.17 1.98
C MET A 65 -4.09 6.99 0.53
N ASN A 66 -2.97 7.58 0.14
CA ASN A 66 -2.39 7.44 -1.20
C ASN A 66 -1.95 5.99 -1.48
N SER A 67 -1.38 5.32 -0.47
CA SER A 67 -1.03 3.90 -0.54
C SER A 67 -2.27 3.01 -0.78
N LEU A 68 -3.40 3.30 -0.11
CA LEU A 68 -4.67 2.60 -0.33
C LEU A 68 -5.26 2.90 -1.70
N TYR A 69 -5.25 4.16 -2.15
CA TYR A 69 -5.79 4.55 -3.44
C TYR A 69 -5.04 3.88 -4.61
N SER A 70 -3.72 3.76 -4.52
CA SER A 70 -2.93 3.12 -5.57
C SER A 70 -3.22 1.62 -5.75
N LEU A 71 -3.80 0.93 -4.74
CA LEU A 71 -4.27 -0.46 -4.91
C LEU A 71 -5.35 -0.60 -6.00
N PHE A 72 -6.12 0.44 -6.31
CA PHE A 72 -7.08 0.39 -7.41
C PHE A 72 -6.40 0.25 -8.77
N ALA A 73 -5.27 0.92 -8.98
CA ALA A 73 -4.51 0.81 -10.22
C ALA A 73 -3.84 -0.57 -10.30
N THR A 74 -3.10 -0.95 -9.27
CA THR A 74 -2.45 -2.26 -9.16
C THR A 74 -3.42 -3.42 -9.39
N THR A 75 -4.56 -3.44 -8.70
CA THR A 75 -5.54 -4.51 -8.84
C THR A 75 -6.14 -4.56 -10.24
N ARG A 76 -6.44 -3.39 -10.85
CA ARG A 76 -6.92 -3.35 -12.24
C ARG A 76 -5.87 -3.87 -13.23
N ASP A 77 -4.60 -3.61 -12.98
CA ASP A 77 -3.51 -4.11 -13.81
C ASP A 77 -3.39 -5.63 -13.71
N ILE A 78 -3.49 -6.21 -12.51
CA ILE A 78 -3.53 -7.66 -12.31
C ILE A 78 -4.75 -8.25 -13.04
N LEU A 79 -5.95 -7.71 -12.82
CA LEU A 79 -7.17 -8.20 -13.48
C LEU A 79 -7.08 -8.16 -15.01
N ARG A 80 -6.51 -7.08 -15.58
CA ARG A 80 -6.31 -6.96 -17.03
C ARG A 80 -5.27 -7.94 -17.57
N ARG A 81 -4.19 -8.17 -16.84
CA ARG A 81 -3.09 -9.05 -17.26
C ARG A 81 -3.51 -10.51 -17.34
N TYR A 82 -4.28 -10.98 -16.35
CA TYR A 82 -4.76 -12.36 -16.31
C TYR A 82 -6.10 -12.56 -17.02
N GLY A 83 -6.82 -11.47 -17.34
CA GLY A 83 -8.05 -11.51 -18.12
C GLY A 83 -9.19 -12.25 -17.40
N PRO A 84 -10.16 -12.80 -18.14
CA PRO A 84 -11.35 -13.43 -17.55
C PRO A 84 -11.04 -14.70 -16.72
N GLU A 85 -9.85 -15.29 -16.86
CA GLU A 85 -9.46 -16.50 -16.11
C GLU A 85 -9.37 -16.28 -14.60
N VAL A 86 -9.19 -15.04 -14.14
CA VAL A 86 -9.21 -14.70 -12.71
C VAL A 86 -10.60 -14.37 -12.17
N ALA A 87 -11.61 -14.35 -13.04
CA ALA A 87 -13.01 -14.16 -12.67
C ALA A 87 -13.93 -15.15 -13.43
N PRO A 88 -13.67 -16.47 -13.34
CA PRO A 88 -14.49 -17.46 -14.02
C PRO A 88 -15.94 -17.40 -13.51
N ARG A 89 -16.90 -17.72 -14.38
CA ARG A 89 -18.28 -17.95 -13.95
C ARG A 89 -18.32 -19.18 -13.06
N ARG A 90 -18.96 -19.07 -11.90
CA ARG A 90 -19.08 -20.14 -10.90
C ARG A 90 -20.51 -20.23 -10.38
N ASP A 91 -20.86 -21.38 -9.83
CA ASP A 91 -22.13 -21.59 -9.15
C ASP A 91 -22.24 -20.75 -7.86
N PRO A 92 -23.46 -20.48 -7.37
CA PRO A 92 -23.66 -19.83 -6.07
C PRO A 92 -22.89 -20.52 -4.94
N GLY A 93 -22.33 -19.73 -4.03
CA GLY A 93 -21.50 -20.23 -2.92
C GLY A 93 -20.00 -20.38 -3.25
N TYR A 94 -19.60 -20.20 -4.51
CA TYR A 94 -18.20 -20.12 -4.91
C TYR A 94 -17.74 -18.69 -5.12
N VAL A 95 -16.46 -18.44 -4.82
CA VAL A 95 -15.79 -17.16 -5.05
C VAL A 95 -14.63 -17.31 -6.05
N SER A 96 -14.19 -16.18 -6.58
CA SER A 96 -13.01 -16.08 -7.46
C SER A 96 -12.10 -14.93 -7.03
N PHE A 97 -10.85 -14.95 -7.48
CA PHE A 97 -9.90 -13.85 -7.25
C PHE A 97 -10.52 -12.49 -7.60
N GLY A 98 -11.06 -12.38 -8.81
CA GLY A 98 -11.58 -11.12 -9.34
C GLY A 98 -12.80 -10.63 -8.57
N ALA A 99 -13.71 -11.53 -8.19
CA ALA A 99 -14.85 -11.18 -7.36
C ALA A 99 -14.41 -10.65 -5.98
N LEU A 100 -13.50 -11.35 -5.30
CA LEU A 100 -12.98 -10.93 -3.99
C LEU A 100 -12.25 -9.59 -4.07
N ALA A 101 -11.33 -9.44 -5.02
CA ALA A 101 -10.52 -8.23 -5.19
C ALA A 101 -11.40 -7.00 -5.46
N VAL A 102 -12.35 -7.09 -6.41
CA VAL A 102 -13.27 -5.99 -6.73
C VAL A 102 -14.18 -5.67 -5.55
N THR A 103 -14.64 -6.70 -4.83
CA THR A 103 -15.52 -6.50 -3.68
C THR A 103 -14.81 -5.79 -2.53
N VAL A 104 -13.57 -6.15 -2.22
CA VAL A 104 -12.78 -5.44 -1.19
C VAL A 104 -12.48 -3.99 -1.62
N LEU A 105 -12.10 -3.75 -2.87
CA LEU A 105 -11.87 -2.38 -3.36
C LEU A 105 -13.12 -1.51 -3.22
N ASN A 106 -14.30 -2.03 -3.60
CA ASN A 106 -15.53 -1.24 -3.61
C ASN A 106 -16.24 -1.19 -2.25
N GLY A 107 -16.08 -2.22 -1.42
CA GLY A 107 -16.75 -2.34 -0.12
C GLY A 107 -15.94 -1.80 1.06
N ALA A 108 -14.60 -1.92 1.03
CA ALA A 108 -13.73 -1.40 2.08
C ALA A 108 -13.11 -0.06 1.68
N LEU A 109 -12.43 -0.01 0.52
CA LEU A 109 -11.56 1.13 0.21
C LEU A 109 -12.32 2.32 -0.38
N ARG A 110 -13.23 2.08 -1.33
CA ARG A 110 -13.96 3.17 -2.01
C ARG A 110 -14.74 4.05 -1.04
N PRO A 111 -15.51 3.53 -0.07
CA PRO A 111 -16.26 4.36 0.86
C PRO A 111 -15.35 5.22 1.74
N LEU A 112 -14.27 4.61 2.28
CA LEU A 112 -13.25 5.30 3.06
C LEU A 112 -12.62 6.44 2.27
N LEU A 113 -12.11 6.16 1.07
CA LEU A 113 -11.42 7.15 0.25
C LEU A 113 -12.36 8.26 -0.22
N THR A 114 -13.61 7.91 -0.59
CA THR A 114 -14.64 8.89 -1.01
C THR A 114 -14.96 9.86 0.12
N ARG A 115 -15.08 9.36 1.35
CA ARG A 115 -15.33 10.19 2.53
C ARG A 115 -14.15 11.11 2.83
N TRP A 116 -12.95 10.55 2.89
CA TRP A 116 -11.83 11.24 3.53
C TRP A 116 -10.98 12.08 2.60
N HIS A 117 -10.89 11.76 1.30
CA HIS A 117 -10.04 12.53 0.39
C HIS A 117 -10.42 14.02 0.34
N PRO A 118 -11.71 14.40 0.17
CA PRO A 118 -12.07 15.80 0.13
C PRO A 118 -11.81 16.53 1.45
N VAL A 119 -12.13 15.88 2.57
CA VAL A 119 -12.02 16.48 3.91
C VAL A 119 -10.55 16.72 4.27
N LEU A 120 -9.68 15.72 4.06
CA LEU A 120 -8.25 15.87 4.32
C LEU A 120 -7.63 16.94 3.40
N THR A 121 -8.02 16.97 2.12
CA THR A 121 -7.51 17.97 1.17
C THR A 121 -7.90 19.39 1.58
N ALA A 122 -9.13 19.61 2.03
CA ALA A 122 -9.58 20.91 2.51
C ALA A 122 -8.79 21.34 3.76
N TYR A 123 -8.51 20.41 4.67
CA TYR A 123 -7.72 20.69 5.87
C TYR A 123 -6.27 21.06 5.54
N GLU A 124 -5.62 20.29 4.66
CA GLU A 124 -4.25 20.57 4.21
C GLU A 124 -4.14 21.93 3.50
N ALA A 125 -5.15 22.30 2.71
CA ALA A 125 -5.20 23.58 2.01
C ALA A 125 -5.37 24.78 2.96
N ALA A 126 -5.94 24.57 4.14
CA ALA A 126 -6.11 25.60 5.16
C ALA A 126 -4.86 25.81 6.03
N ARG A 127 -3.76 25.09 5.77
CA ARG A 127 -2.51 25.19 6.52
C ARG A 127 -1.93 26.62 6.43
N PRO A 128 -1.66 27.29 7.58
CA PRO A 128 -0.97 28.57 7.59
C PRO A 128 0.41 28.49 6.94
N ALA A 129 0.80 29.54 6.23
CA ALA A 129 2.13 29.62 5.63
C ALA A 129 3.22 29.52 6.72
N GLY A 130 4.21 28.65 6.49
CA GLY A 130 5.32 28.42 7.43
C GLY A 130 5.05 27.41 8.54
N LEU A 131 3.82 26.90 8.69
CA LEU A 131 3.54 25.80 9.61
C LEU A 131 3.97 24.47 8.99
N ASP A 132 4.63 23.61 9.76
CA ASP A 132 5.02 22.27 9.32
C ASP A 132 3.77 21.42 8.95
N PRO A 133 3.77 20.67 7.83
CA PRO A 133 2.61 19.86 7.41
C PRO A 133 2.21 18.79 8.43
N VAL A 134 3.18 18.17 9.10
CA VAL A 134 2.94 17.08 10.05
C VAL A 134 2.34 17.66 11.33
N ALA A 135 2.92 18.74 11.86
CA ALA A 135 2.35 19.47 12.99
C ALA A 135 0.92 19.97 12.72
N HIS A 136 0.65 20.42 11.49
CA HIS A 136 -0.70 20.77 11.05
C HIS A 136 -1.62 19.54 11.08
N GLU A 137 -1.24 18.42 10.47
CA GLU A 137 -2.04 17.18 10.50
C GLU A 137 -2.34 16.68 11.94
N HIS A 138 -1.37 16.72 12.85
CA HIS A 138 -1.58 16.32 14.25
C HIS A 138 -2.59 17.21 14.99
N ALA A 139 -2.76 18.47 14.58
CA ALA A 139 -3.75 19.37 15.15
C ALA A 139 -5.17 19.16 14.59
N TRP A 140 -5.34 18.22 13.65
CA TRP A 140 -6.62 17.99 13.00
C TRP A 140 -7.58 17.18 13.87
N ALA A 141 -8.73 17.77 14.23
CA ALA A 141 -9.72 17.14 15.09
C ALA A 141 -10.28 15.80 14.56
N GLU A 142 -10.28 15.58 13.24
CA GLU A 142 -10.76 14.33 12.65
C GLU A 142 -9.65 13.28 12.41
N ALA A 143 -8.39 13.59 12.75
CA ALA A 143 -7.26 12.69 12.51
C ALA A 143 -7.48 11.31 13.15
N GLU A 144 -7.88 11.27 14.42
CA GLU A 144 -8.16 10.02 15.15
C GLU A 144 -9.28 9.21 14.49
N ARG A 145 -10.31 9.89 13.99
CA ARG A 145 -11.41 9.21 13.31
C ARG A 145 -10.98 8.63 11.97
N LEU A 146 -10.12 9.32 11.21
CA LEU A 146 -9.52 8.77 10.00
C LEU A 146 -8.59 7.59 10.33
N ARG A 147 -7.78 7.67 11.40
CA ARG A 147 -6.92 6.55 11.85
C ARG A 147 -7.74 5.31 12.16
N GLU A 148 -8.88 5.47 12.82
CA GLU A 148 -9.79 4.36 13.12
C GLU A 148 -10.40 3.76 11.84
N ASP A 149 -10.89 4.59 10.90
CA ASP A 149 -11.40 4.09 9.63
C ASP A 149 -10.32 3.37 8.80
N LEU A 150 -9.07 3.88 8.83
CA LEU A 150 -7.90 3.23 8.22
C LEU A 150 -7.59 1.87 8.89
N ARG A 151 -7.71 1.78 10.21
CA ARG A 151 -7.54 0.53 10.98
C ARG A 151 -8.55 -0.51 10.55
N ILE A 152 -9.83 -0.14 10.46
CA ILE A 152 -10.92 -1.01 10.01
C ILE A 152 -10.65 -1.51 8.58
N ALA A 153 -10.24 -0.65 7.64
CA ALA A 153 -9.91 -1.08 6.29
C ALA A 153 -8.69 -2.01 6.24
N ARG A 154 -7.68 -1.76 7.08
CA ARG A 154 -6.48 -2.60 7.20
C ARG A 154 -6.80 -4.01 7.68
N GLU A 155 -7.75 -4.19 8.59
CA GLU A 155 -8.19 -5.53 9.03
C GLU A 155 -8.71 -6.35 7.84
N THR A 156 -9.61 -5.78 7.04
CA THR A 156 -10.11 -6.44 5.82
C THR A 156 -8.99 -6.78 4.83
N LEU A 157 -8.02 -5.88 4.62
CA LEU A 157 -6.89 -6.12 3.72
C LEU A 157 -5.93 -7.19 4.25
N THR A 158 -5.76 -7.27 5.57
CA THR A 158 -4.93 -8.28 6.22
C THR A 158 -5.55 -9.66 6.05
N ASP A 159 -6.85 -9.78 6.27
CA ASP A 159 -7.58 -11.05 6.07
C ASP A 159 -7.60 -11.49 4.60
N LEU A 160 -7.78 -10.53 3.69
CA LEU A 160 -7.61 -10.79 2.26
C LEU A 160 -6.19 -11.30 1.98
N GLY A 161 -5.15 -10.62 2.47
CA GLY A 161 -3.77 -11.01 2.22
C GLY A 161 -3.42 -12.40 2.75
N ARG A 162 -3.92 -12.79 3.94
CA ARG A 162 -3.78 -14.17 4.44
C ARG A 162 -4.42 -15.19 3.51
N THR A 163 -5.65 -14.90 3.06
CA THR A 163 -6.37 -15.76 2.09
C THR A 163 -5.58 -15.90 0.78
N LEU A 164 -5.03 -14.79 0.27
CA LEU A 164 -4.23 -14.80 -0.96
C LEU A 164 -2.93 -15.59 -0.80
N ALA A 165 -2.25 -15.48 0.34
CA ALA A 165 -1.05 -16.25 0.64
C ALA A 165 -1.33 -17.76 0.61
N GLU A 166 -2.41 -18.20 1.27
CA GLU A 166 -2.81 -19.61 1.29
C GLU A 166 -3.12 -20.16 -0.11
N VAL A 167 -3.81 -19.37 -0.93
CA VAL A 167 -4.17 -19.73 -2.30
C VAL A 167 -2.94 -19.81 -3.22
N ALA A 168 -2.02 -18.86 -3.06
CA ALA A 168 -0.74 -18.83 -3.76
C ALA A 168 0.22 -19.93 -3.28
N GLY A 169 -0.03 -20.53 -2.10
CA GLY A 169 0.91 -21.46 -1.47
C GLY A 169 2.16 -20.77 -0.93
N ALA A 170 2.06 -19.49 -0.60
CA ALA A 170 3.14 -18.69 -0.03
C ALA A 170 3.25 -18.89 1.49
N GLY A 171 4.45 -18.68 2.02
CA GLY A 171 4.63 -18.52 3.46
C GLY A 171 4.11 -17.17 3.96
N ASP A 172 3.93 -17.04 5.27
CA ASP A 172 3.48 -15.78 5.88
C ASP A 172 4.62 -14.74 5.87
N LEU A 173 4.49 -13.74 5.01
CA LEU A 173 5.34 -12.54 4.94
C LEU A 173 4.83 -11.39 5.81
N MET A 174 3.61 -11.48 6.36
CA MET A 174 3.06 -10.47 7.28
C MET A 174 3.64 -10.64 8.69
N THR A 175 3.84 -11.89 9.12
CA THR A 175 4.36 -12.21 10.46
C THR A 175 5.58 -13.12 10.38
N VAL A 176 6.77 -12.55 10.23
CA VAL A 176 8.01 -13.33 10.27
C VAL A 176 8.39 -13.65 11.72
N THR A 177 7.95 -14.81 12.21
CA THR A 177 8.45 -15.36 13.48
C THR A 177 9.63 -16.28 13.23
N VAL A 178 10.84 -15.82 13.60
CA VAL A 178 12.02 -16.68 13.60
C VAL A 178 11.97 -17.55 14.85
N VAL A 179 11.48 -18.78 14.73
CA VAL A 179 11.58 -19.77 15.82
C VAL A 179 13.04 -20.18 15.94
N PRO A 180 13.71 -19.93 17.09
CA PRO A 180 15.08 -20.37 17.28
C PRO A 180 15.15 -21.89 17.20
N LYS A 181 16.01 -22.42 16.34
CA LYS A 181 16.28 -23.86 16.27
C LYS A 181 16.79 -24.31 17.63
N GLN A 182 15.96 -25.02 18.40
CA GLN A 182 16.36 -25.68 19.63
C GLN A 182 17.52 -26.62 19.28
N ARG A 183 18.74 -26.28 19.71
CA ARG A 183 19.87 -27.21 19.66
C ARG A 183 19.54 -28.29 20.68
N GLY A 184 19.22 -29.49 20.19
CA GLY A 184 18.98 -30.66 21.03
C GLY A 184 20.09 -30.80 22.06
N GLY A 185 19.69 -30.91 23.33
CA GLY A 185 20.60 -31.06 24.44
C GLY A 185 21.37 -32.37 24.37
N GLY A 186 22.61 -32.34 24.89
CA GLY A 186 23.30 -33.55 25.32
C GLY A 186 24.72 -33.74 24.82
N GLU A 187 25.57 -32.69 24.78
CA GLU A 187 27.01 -32.93 24.86
C GLU A 187 27.54 -32.36 26.18
N ARG A 188 27.74 -33.28 27.12
CA ARG A 188 28.32 -33.03 28.43
C ARG A 188 29.76 -32.58 28.20
N LEU A 189 29.97 -31.27 28.19
CA LEU A 189 31.31 -30.69 28.16
C LEU A 189 32.06 -31.15 29.42
N MET A 190 32.92 -32.16 29.27
CA MET A 190 33.89 -32.54 30.28
C MET A 190 34.83 -31.35 30.47
N VAL A 191 34.55 -30.52 31.48
CA VAL A 191 35.47 -29.48 31.92
C VAL A 191 36.68 -30.18 32.54
N ARG A 192 37.70 -30.45 31.72
CA ARG A 192 39.01 -30.87 32.19
C ARG A 192 39.52 -29.74 33.10
N HIS A 193 39.49 -29.96 34.40
CA HIS A 193 40.09 -29.07 35.38
C HIS A 193 41.59 -28.96 35.05
N LEU A 194 41.99 -27.83 34.48
CA LEU A 194 43.38 -27.45 34.40
C LEU A 194 43.82 -27.13 35.83
N ARG A 195 44.63 -28.01 36.45
CA ARG A 195 45.32 -27.67 37.69
C ARG A 195 46.22 -26.47 37.41
N VAL A 196 45.89 -25.32 38.00
CA VAL A 196 46.78 -24.18 38.10
C VAL A 196 47.69 -24.45 39.30
N SER A 197 48.99 -24.61 39.05
CA SER A 197 50.02 -24.58 40.10
C SER A 197 50.20 -23.14 40.59
N PRO A 198 50.40 -22.89 41.89
CA PRO A 198 50.59 -21.55 42.40
C PRO A 198 52.06 -21.13 42.23
N GLY A 199 52.29 -20.00 41.57
CA GLY A 199 53.61 -19.38 41.54
C GLY A 199 53.64 -18.09 40.75
N GLU A 200 54.07 -17.02 41.43
CA GLU A 200 54.54 -15.73 40.91
C GLU A 200 53.52 -14.57 40.81
N GLN A 201 53.59 -13.67 41.81
CA GLN A 201 52.98 -12.33 41.77
C GLN A 201 53.91 -11.35 41.02
N PRO A 202 53.42 -10.53 40.08
CA PRO A 202 54.22 -9.43 39.54
C PRO A 202 53.99 -8.11 40.30
N ARG A 203 55.10 -7.42 40.56
CA ARG A 203 55.22 -6.12 41.24
C ARG A 203 54.58 -4.97 40.44
N PRO A 204 54.18 -3.86 41.09
CA PRO A 204 53.52 -2.75 40.41
C PRO A 204 54.54 -1.77 39.82
N GLY A 205 54.29 -1.31 38.59
CA GLY A 205 54.92 -0.09 38.07
C GLY A 205 55.15 -0.08 36.57
N ARG A 206 54.17 0.42 35.80
CA ARG A 206 54.42 1.43 34.75
C ARG A 206 53.11 1.96 34.18
N THR A 207 53.02 3.28 34.18
CA THR A 207 51.97 4.11 33.59
C THR A 207 51.83 3.84 32.10
N ARG A 208 50.57 3.68 31.66
CA ARG A 208 50.22 3.41 30.26
C ARG A 208 49.95 4.75 29.56
N THR A 209 50.81 5.09 28.61
CA THR A 209 50.69 6.27 27.74
C THR A 209 49.46 6.15 26.83
N ALA A 210 48.73 7.26 26.67
CA ALA A 210 47.51 7.39 25.88
C ALA A 210 47.73 7.11 24.38
N ALA A 211 46.80 6.35 23.78
CA ALA A 211 46.73 6.16 22.33
C ALA A 211 45.99 7.34 21.67
N ARG A 212 46.56 7.89 20.60
CA ARG A 212 45.96 8.94 19.75
C ARG A 212 44.82 8.38 18.89
N PRO A 213 43.78 9.17 18.58
CA PRO A 213 42.71 8.77 17.67
C PRO A 213 43.17 8.84 16.20
N VAL A 214 42.78 7.84 15.41
CA VAL A 214 42.97 7.79 13.96
C VAL A 214 41.80 8.48 13.28
N HIS A 215 42.06 9.57 12.55
CA HIS A 215 41.07 10.19 11.66
C HIS A 215 40.95 9.40 10.36
N VAL A 216 39.74 8.94 10.05
CA VAL A 216 39.39 8.33 8.76
C VAL A 216 38.78 9.43 7.87
N HIS A 217 39.52 9.86 6.84
CA HIS A 217 38.97 10.71 5.77
C HIS A 217 38.28 9.83 4.72
N ALA A 218 36.95 9.91 4.64
CA ALA A 218 36.20 9.41 3.48
C ALA A 218 36.24 10.46 2.35
N ARG A 219 36.81 10.11 1.19
CA ARG A 219 36.71 10.89 -0.06
C ARG A 219 35.45 10.49 -0.81
N CYS A 220 34.55 11.44 -1.05
CA CYS A 220 33.51 11.33 -2.08
C CYS A 220 34.08 11.79 -3.43
N PRO A 221 33.94 11.02 -4.52
CA PRO A 221 34.27 11.49 -5.87
C PRO A 221 33.15 12.38 -6.41
N GLY A 222 33.54 13.54 -6.93
CA GLY A 222 32.66 14.62 -7.35
C GLY A 222 31.83 14.35 -8.61
N LYS A 223 30.65 14.97 -8.63
CA LYS A 223 29.96 15.41 -9.84
C LYS A 223 29.69 16.91 -9.67
N SER A 224 30.37 17.73 -10.46
CA SER A 224 30.06 19.15 -10.58
C SER A 224 28.74 19.34 -11.34
N PRO A 225 27.80 20.18 -10.88
CA PRO A 225 26.66 20.60 -11.69
C PRO A 225 27.07 21.72 -12.67
N PRO A 226 26.52 21.76 -13.90
CA PRO A 226 26.73 22.90 -14.79
C PRO A 226 25.93 24.14 -14.34
N ALA A 227 26.53 25.30 -14.61
CA ALA A 227 26.16 26.62 -14.15
C ALA A 227 24.80 27.13 -14.67
N LEU A 228 24.13 27.91 -13.81
CA LEU A 228 23.03 28.80 -14.12
C LEU A 228 23.51 29.95 -15.02
N ASN A 229 22.83 30.19 -16.14
CA ASN A 229 22.85 31.49 -16.81
C ASN A 229 21.55 32.22 -16.50
N ALA A 230 21.70 33.38 -15.86
CA ALA A 230 20.68 34.40 -15.72
C ALA A 230 20.64 35.24 -17.00
N ASP A 231 19.46 35.43 -17.57
CA ASP A 231 18.97 36.67 -18.21
C ASP A 231 17.72 36.37 -19.05
N ALA A 232 16.55 36.82 -18.57
CA ALA A 232 15.43 37.28 -19.42
C ALA A 232 14.28 37.84 -18.55
N ALA A 233 14.20 39.17 -18.53
CA ALA A 233 13.01 40.02 -18.64
C ALA A 233 11.74 39.71 -17.82
N VAL A 234 11.45 40.66 -16.93
CA VAL A 234 10.17 40.96 -16.26
C VAL A 234 9.10 41.40 -17.27
N LEU A 235 7.90 40.80 -17.25
CA LEU A 235 6.60 41.46 -17.47
C LEU A 235 5.45 40.64 -16.83
N PRO A 236 4.35 41.26 -16.35
CA PRO A 236 3.39 40.62 -15.43
C PRO A 236 2.21 40.00 -16.16
N VAL A 237 1.81 38.78 -15.75
CA VAL A 237 0.53 38.18 -16.14
C VAL A 237 -0.25 37.79 -14.89
N ARG A 238 -1.45 38.35 -14.77
CA ARG A 238 -2.47 38.01 -13.76
C ARG A 238 -2.78 36.51 -13.83
N ALA A 239 -2.54 35.79 -12.75
CA ALA A 239 -3.00 34.41 -12.60
C ALA A 239 -4.41 34.37 -11.99
N ARG A 240 -5.42 34.26 -12.86
CA ARG A 240 -6.56 33.36 -12.61
C ARG A 240 -6.07 31.94 -12.89
N GLU A 241 -6.70 30.96 -12.24
CA GLU A 241 -6.52 29.51 -12.38
C GLU A 241 -5.42 28.85 -11.50
N VAL A 242 -5.86 28.26 -10.38
CA VAL A 242 -5.29 27.00 -9.86
C VAL A 242 -6.43 26.10 -9.39
N MET A 243 -6.97 25.32 -10.31
CA MET A 243 -7.51 23.98 -10.02
C MET A 243 -6.94 23.06 -11.10
N ALA A 244 -5.76 22.53 -10.86
CA ALA A 244 -5.20 21.44 -11.66
C ALA A 244 -5.72 20.11 -11.11
N PRO A 245 -6.30 19.22 -11.94
CA PRO A 245 -6.70 17.89 -11.50
C PRO A 245 -5.47 16.96 -11.41
N TRP A 246 -5.37 16.25 -10.29
CA TRP A 246 -4.39 15.19 -10.04
C TRP A 246 -4.67 13.96 -10.91
N TYR A 247 -4.21 13.96 -12.16
CA TYR A 247 -4.19 12.78 -13.03
C TYR A 247 -2.99 12.81 -14.02
N PRO A 248 -1.83 12.23 -13.69
CA PRO A 248 -0.77 12.01 -14.67
C PRO A 248 -0.82 10.56 -15.18
N ASN A 249 -1.83 10.23 -15.99
CA ASN A 249 -1.86 9.17 -17.02
C ASN A 249 -3.28 8.66 -17.28
N SER A 250 -4.06 9.45 -18.00
CA SER A 250 -5.19 8.96 -18.79
C SER A 250 -5.09 9.61 -20.16
N ARG A 251 -4.51 8.91 -21.14
CA ARG A 251 -4.69 9.31 -22.54
C ARG A 251 -6.18 9.19 -22.84
N CYS A 252 -6.84 10.32 -23.10
CA CYS A 252 -8.21 10.36 -23.59
C CYS A 252 -8.27 9.62 -24.93
N VAL A 253 -8.84 8.42 -24.93
CA VAL A 253 -9.30 7.77 -26.16
C VAL A 253 -10.73 8.25 -26.38
N ALA A 254 -10.94 9.04 -27.44
CA ALA A 254 -12.27 9.48 -27.84
C ALA A 254 -13.11 8.27 -28.32
N PRO A 255 -14.37 8.11 -27.88
CA PRO A 255 -15.24 7.10 -28.45
C PRO A 255 -15.80 7.60 -29.80
N VAL A 256 -15.57 6.80 -30.84
CA VAL A 256 -16.21 6.94 -32.14
C VAL A 256 -17.65 6.44 -32.03
N GLY A 257 -18.60 7.34 -32.32
CA GLY A 257 -19.87 7.05 -32.98
C GLY A 257 -20.91 6.21 -32.23
N LEU A 258 -21.93 6.88 -31.70
CA LEU A 258 -23.33 6.41 -31.74
C LEU A 258 -24.25 7.64 -31.64
N ALA A 259 -24.89 7.94 -32.76
CA ALA A 259 -25.77 9.08 -32.95
C ALA A 259 -27.06 8.95 -32.13
N TRP A 260 -27.42 10.02 -31.41
CA TRP A 260 -28.78 10.23 -30.90
C TRP A 260 -29.31 11.54 -31.51
N SER A 261 -30.37 11.40 -32.29
CA SER A 261 -31.09 12.46 -32.99
C SER A 261 -31.93 13.27 -31.98
N VAL A 262 -31.60 14.55 -31.79
CA VAL A 262 -32.49 15.53 -31.14
C VAL A 262 -33.09 16.41 -32.23
N ARG A 263 -34.41 16.33 -32.39
CA ARG A 263 -35.22 17.22 -33.24
C ARG A 263 -35.31 18.59 -32.58
N SER A 264 -34.91 19.63 -33.30
CA SER A 264 -35.07 21.04 -32.96
C SER A 264 -36.45 21.55 -33.38
N THR A 265 -37.25 22.05 -32.44
CA THR A 265 -38.38 22.94 -32.71
C THR A 265 -37.91 24.41 -32.69
N PRO A 266 -38.40 25.29 -33.59
CA PRO A 266 -37.96 26.68 -33.65
C PRO A 266 -38.64 27.58 -32.60
N CYS A 267 -37.94 28.65 -32.22
CA CYS A 267 -38.41 29.75 -31.36
C CYS A 267 -39.58 30.50 -32.03
N GLU A 268 -40.71 30.62 -31.33
CA GLU A 268 -41.77 31.59 -31.66
C GLU A 268 -41.64 32.83 -30.75
N ASP A 269 -41.74 33.98 -31.40
CA ASP A 269 -41.76 35.33 -30.84
C ASP A 269 -43.03 35.60 -30.02
N LEU A 270 -42.89 36.21 -28.84
CA LEU A 270 -44.01 36.79 -28.07
C LEU A 270 -43.97 38.33 -28.17
N PRO A 271 -45.11 38.99 -28.45
CA PRO A 271 -45.15 40.43 -28.65
C PRO A 271 -45.33 41.23 -27.35
N MET A 272 -44.84 42.47 -27.41
CA MET A 272 -45.00 43.54 -26.43
C MET A 272 -46.36 44.26 -26.57
N SER A 273 -47.11 44.39 -25.47
CA SER A 273 -48.12 45.43 -25.17
C SER A 273 -48.63 45.16 -23.75
N GLY A 274 -48.78 46.08 -22.79
CA GLY A 274 -49.07 47.50 -22.87
C GLY A 274 -50.47 47.78 -22.32
N GLN A 275 -50.61 47.80 -20.98
CA GLN A 275 -51.49 48.66 -20.16
C GLN A 275 -51.30 48.32 -18.67
#